data_AF-A0A3B7LVE7-F1
#
_entry.id   AF-A0A3B7LVE7-F1
#
_cell.length_a   1.000
_cell.length_b   1.000
_cell.length_c   1.000
_cell.angle_alpha   90.00
_cell.angle_beta   90.00
_cell.angle_gamma   90.00
#
_symmetry.space_group_name_H-M   'P 1'
#
loop_
_entity.id
_entity.type
_entity.pdbx_description
1 polymer ?
#
loop_
_entity_poly.entity_id
_entity_poly.type
_entity_poly.pdbx_seq_one_letter_code
_entity_poly.pdbx_strand_id
1 'polypeptide(L)'
;MKIISLVVGLLCFQASAVFACEPAEIGWTALFKQYDMNKNKMFEWSEFKKIQDFLPYEWPDNPEFKGEDGRRKLFQLMDKNKDEQLDQTELYEVYTYLENPCAGWPWTS
;
A
#
# COMPACT_ATOMS: atom_id res chain seq x y z
N MET A 1 -24.82 -58.26 -12.56
CA MET A 1 -24.32 -57.45 -13.70
C MET A 1 -25.51 -56.67 -14.22
N LYS A 2 -25.55 -55.34 -14.36
CA LYS A 2 -24.49 -54.37 -14.62
C LYS A 2 -25.09 -52.96 -14.32
N ILE A 3 -24.33 -52.19 -13.54
CA ILE A 3 -24.15 -50.73 -13.55
C ILE A 3 -25.36 -49.82 -13.20
N ILE A 4 -25.44 -49.44 -11.92
CA ILE A 4 -26.06 -48.19 -11.49
C ILE A 4 -25.08 -47.07 -11.89
N SER A 5 -25.40 -46.31 -12.94
CA SER A 5 -24.60 -45.17 -13.38
C SER A 5 -24.82 -43.99 -12.43
N LEU A 6 -23.98 -43.89 -11.39
CA LEU A 6 -23.82 -42.67 -10.59
C LEU A 6 -23.04 -41.66 -11.44
N VAL A 7 -23.76 -40.77 -12.14
CA VAL A 7 -23.16 -39.60 -12.78
C VAL A 7 -22.96 -38.54 -11.69
N VAL A 8 -21.90 -38.67 -10.91
CA VAL A 8 -21.41 -37.59 -10.05
C VAL A 8 -20.70 -36.61 -10.97
N GLY A 9 -21.46 -35.64 -11.46
CA GLY A 9 -20.93 -34.47 -12.14
C GLY A 9 -20.12 -33.64 -11.15
N LEU A 10 -18.84 -33.99 -10.99
CA LEU A 10 -17.86 -33.16 -10.32
C LEU A 10 -17.54 -31.99 -11.25
N LEU A 11 -18.41 -30.97 -11.23
CA LEU A 11 -18.10 -29.65 -11.76
C LEU A 11 -16.97 -29.09 -10.90
N CYS A 12 -15.73 -29.32 -11.33
CA CYS A 12 -14.59 -28.53 -10.90
C CYS A 12 -14.86 -27.08 -11.29
N PHE A 13 -15.52 -26.33 -10.41
CA PHE A 13 -15.38 -24.88 -10.37
C PHE A 13 -13.90 -24.62 -10.07
N GLN A 14 -13.09 -24.57 -11.12
CA GLN A 14 -11.81 -23.90 -11.06
C GLN A 14 -12.13 -22.43 -10.82
N ALA A 15 -12.22 -22.06 -9.54
CA ALA A 15 -12.12 -20.68 -9.14
C ALA A 15 -10.76 -20.22 -9.65
N SER A 16 -10.74 -19.55 -10.80
CA SER A 16 -9.64 -18.68 -11.18
C SER A 16 -9.58 -17.65 -10.08
N ALA A 17 -8.74 -17.91 -9.07
CA ALA A 17 -8.27 -16.88 -8.16
C ALA A 17 -7.52 -15.89 -9.05
N VAL A 18 -8.25 -14.89 -9.54
CA VAL A 18 -7.66 -13.68 -10.08
C VAL A 18 -6.94 -13.09 -8.88
N PHE A 19 -5.63 -13.26 -8.82
CA PHE A 19 -4.80 -12.62 -7.80
C PHE A 19 -4.89 -11.12 -8.06
N ALA A 20 -5.97 -10.48 -7.61
CA ALA A 20 -6.05 -9.03 -7.63
C ALA A 20 -4.86 -8.54 -6.80
N CYS A 21 -3.91 -7.89 -7.45
CA CYS A 21 -2.85 -7.17 -6.76
C CYS A 21 -3.54 -5.95 -6.15
N GLU A 22 -4.15 -6.15 -4.98
CA GLU A 22 -4.62 -5.06 -4.14
C GLU A 22 -3.40 -4.18 -3.84
N PRO A 23 -3.55 -2.84 -3.84
CA PRO A 23 -2.45 -1.96 -3.45
C PRO A 23 -1.88 -2.49 -2.15
N ALA A 24 -0.63 -2.97 -2.19
CA ALA A 24 -0.14 -3.82 -1.12
C ALA A 24 -0.30 -3.08 0.21
N GLU A 25 -0.97 -3.74 1.15
CA GLU A 25 -1.33 -3.15 2.43
C GLU A 25 -0.03 -2.68 3.09
N ILE A 26 0.11 -1.37 3.24
CA ILE A 26 1.26 -0.81 3.95
C ILE A 26 1.19 -1.37 5.35
N GLY A 27 2.32 -1.87 5.85
CA GLY A 27 2.43 -2.40 7.21
C GLY A 27 2.32 -1.29 8.26
N TRP A 28 1.17 -0.62 8.34
CA TRP A 28 0.91 0.56 9.16
C TRP A 28 1.32 0.33 10.60
N THR A 29 0.96 -0.82 11.15
CA THR A 29 1.34 -1.18 12.52
C THR A 29 2.85 -1.18 12.73
N ALA A 30 3.63 -1.70 11.78
CA ALA A 30 5.09 -1.68 11.85
C ALA A 30 5.64 -0.25 11.67
N LEU A 31 5.05 0.51 10.73
CA LEU A 31 5.43 1.89 10.45
C LEU A 31 5.22 2.79 11.68
N PHE A 32 4.01 2.80 12.26
CA PHE A 32 3.70 3.52 13.49
C PHE A 32 4.62 3.08 14.63
N LYS A 33 4.81 1.77 14.83
CA LYS A 33 5.71 1.27 15.88
C LYS A 33 7.15 1.80 15.75
N GLN A 34 7.61 2.03 14.53
CA GLN A 34 8.98 2.47 14.26
C GLN A 34 9.15 3.99 14.28
N TYR A 35 8.18 4.73 13.75
CA TYR A 35 8.35 6.14 13.42
C TYR A 35 7.44 7.11 14.20
N ASP A 36 6.32 6.65 14.77
CA ASP A 36 5.46 7.46 15.64
C ASP A 36 6.11 7.56 17.04
N MET A 37 6.95 8.57 17.18
CA MET A 37 7.80 8.80 18.35
C MET A 37 6.99 9.35 19.52
N ASN A 38 5.99 10.18 19.24
CA ASN A 38 5.14 10.79 20.26
C ASN A 38 3.95 9.90 20.66
N LYS A 39 3.70 8.81 19.93
CA LYS A 39 2.64 7.80 20.13
C LYS A 39 1.22 8.36 19.97
N ASN A 40 1.06 9.37 19.12
CA ASN A 40 -0.24 10.01 18.86
C ASN A 40 -1.04 9.31 17.73
N LYS A 41 -0.47 8.27 17.10
CA LYS A 41 -1.03 7.56 15.94
C LYS A 41 -1.23 8.43 14.71
N MET A 42 -0.44 9.49 14.59
CA MET A 42 -0.31 10.33 13.41
C MET A 42 1.17 10.47 13.07
N PHE A 43 1.47 11.05 11.92
CA PHE A 43 2.84 11.45 11.58
C PHE A 43 2.96 12.95 11.45
N GLU A 44 3.75 13.55 12.33
CA GLU A 44 4.23 14.91 12.10
C GLU A 44 5.38 14.91 11.09
N TRP A 45 5.66 16.06 10.46
CA TRP A 45 6.82 16.20 9.56
C TRP A 45 8.14 15.73 10.21
N SER A 46 8.29 15.94 11.52
CA SER A 46 9.48 15.57 12.28
C SER A 46 9.75 14.07 12.30
N GLU A 47 8.69 13.26 12.21
CA GLU A 47 8.69 11.80 12.17
C GLU A 47 8.76 11.32 10.72
N PHE A 48 7.88 11.85 9.89
CA PHE A 48 7.75 11.49 8.49
C PHE A 48 9.05 11.60 7.70
N LYS A 49 9.81 12.69 7.90
CA LYS A 49 11.08 12.91 7.20
C LYS A 49 12.13 11.82 7.47
N LYS A 50 11.96 11.05 8.54
CA LYS A 50 12.85 9.96 8.97
C LYS A 50 12.48 8.61 8.34
N ILE A 51 11.30 8.49 7.74
CA ILE A 51 10.87 7.26 7.07
C ILE A 51 11.85 6.99 5.91
N GLN A 52 12.54 5.86 6.00
CA GLN A 52 13.46 5.38 4.95
C GLN A 52 12.87 4.20 4.18
N ASP A 53 12.00 3.43 4.82
CA ASP A 53 11.52 2.16 4.30
C ASP A 53 9.98 2.20 4.31
N PHE A 54 9.39 2.58 3.18
CA PHE A 54 7.93 2.66 3.03
C PHE A 54 7.43 1.53 2.15
N LEU A 55 7.72 0.30 2.53
CA LEU A 55 7.25 -0.86 1.76
C LEU A 55 5.71 -0.90 1.77
N PRO A 56 5.07 -1.17 0.63
CA PRO A 56 5.65 -1.61 -0.66
C PRO A 56 6.05 -0.50 -1.65
N TYR A 57 5.88 0.78 -1.33
CA TYR A 57 6.10 1.89 -2.28
C TYR A 57 7.56 2.34 -2.30
N GLU A 58 8.15 2.43 -3.49
CA GLU A 58 9.53 2.89 -3.71
C GLU A 58 9.64 4.43 -3.66
N TRP A 59 9.26 5.02 -2.53
CA TRP A 59 9.19 6.47 -2.39
C TRP A 59 10.53 7.18 -2.15
N PRO A 60 11.51 6.68 -1.37
CA PRO A 60 12.73 7.46 -1.16
C PRO A 60 13.48 7.78 -2.46
N ASP A 61 13.26 6.95 -3.49
CA ASP A 61 13.94 7.01 -4.77
C ASP A 61 13.10 7.58 -5.92
N ASN A 62 11.81 7.88 -5.70
CA ASN A 62 10.99 8.59 -6.70
C ASN A 62 11.65 9.96 -7.01
N PRO A 63 11.99 10.26 -8.29
CA PRO A 63 12.70 11.49 -8.64
C PRO A 63 12.00 12.79 -8.20
N GLU A 64 10.67 12.81 -8.15
CA GLU A 64 9.87 13.96 -7.74
C GLU A 64 9.91 14.20 -6.23
N PHE A 65 9.98 13.11 -5.45
CA PHE A 65 9.89 13.15 -3.99
C PHE A 65 11.22 12.83 -3.29
N LYS A 66 12.31 12.80 -4.05
CA LYS A 66 13.67 12.57 -3.55
C LYS A 66 14.20 13.78 -2.76
N GLY A 67 14.98 13.50 -1.71
CA GLY A 67 15.59 14.53 -0.87
C GLY A 67 14.61 15.19 0.11
N GLU A 68 15.09 16.13 0.92
CA GLU A 68 14.26 16.77 1.95
C GLU A 68 13.07 17.54 1.36
N ASP A 69 13.32 18.34 0.31
CA ASP A 69 12.28 19.14 -0.33
C ASP A 69 11.22 18.27 -1.01
N GLY A 70 11.63 17.20 -1.69
CA GLY A 70 10.72 16.24 -2.30
C GLY A 70 9.85 15.51 -1.27
N ARG A 71 10.45 15.09 -0.14
CA ARG A 71 9.71 14.51 0.98
C ARG A 71 8.72 15.49 1.57
N ARG A 72 9.13 16.76 1.77
CA ARG A 72 8.25 17.81 2.27
C ARG A 72 7.09 18.07 1.30
N LYS A 73 7.35 18.05 0.00
CA LYS A 73 6.32 18.17 -1.02
C LYS A 73 5.28 17.05 -0.90
N LEU A 74 5.70 15.79 -0.77
CA LEU A 74 4.74 14.69 -0.64
C LEU A 74 3.98 14.76 0.69
N PHE A 75 4.64 15.12 1.80
CA PHE A 75 3.95 15.36 3.07
C PHE A 75 2.79 16.34 2.92
N GLN A 76 3.06 17.49 2.28
CA GLN A 76 2.05 18.53 2.06
C GLN A 76 0.95 18.13 1.08
N LEU A 77 1.23 17.22 0.14
CA LEU A 77 0.21 16.68 -0.76
C LEU A 77 -0.70 15.68 -0.03
N MET A 78 -0.14 14.89 0.88
CA MET A 78 -0.88 13.90 1.66
C MET A 78 -1.72 14.52 2.77
N ASP A 79 -1.24 15.61 3.38
CA ASP A 79 -1.95 16.39 4.40
C ASP A 79 -3.14 17.14 3.77
N LYS A 80 -4.26 16.43 3.63
CA LYS A 80 -5.46 16.93 2.95
C LYS A 80 -6.20 17.92 3.82
N ASN A 81 -6.20 17.69 5.12
CA ASN A 81 -6.92 18.51 6.07
C ASN A 81 -6.12 19.77 6.50
N LYS A 82 -4.81 19.80 6.20
CA LYS A 82 -3.84 20.88 6.47
C LYS A 82 -3.61 21.12 7.97
N ASP A 83 -3.59 20.05 8.76
CA ASP A 83 -3.34 20.11 10.20
C ASP A 83 -1.86 19.85 10.58
N GLU A 84 -0.99 19.73 9.56
CA GLU A 84 0.44 19.44 9.69
C GLU A 84 0.74 18.06 10.28
N GLN A 85 -0.22 17.14 10.22
CA GLN A 85 -0.12 15.75 10.64
C GLN A 85 -0.71 14.86 9.55
N LEU A 86 -0.27 13.60 9.51
CA LEU A 86 -0.86 12.60 8.62
C LEU A 86 -1.54 11.52 9.44
N ASP A 87 -2.85 11.40 9.26
CA ASP A 87 -3.62 10.31 9.84
C ASP A 87 -3.54 9.03 8.99
N GLN A 88 -4.12 7.94 9.50
CA GLN A 88 -4.11 6.65 8.79
C GLN A 88 -4.80 6.70 7.41
N THR A 89 -5.81 7.57 7.24
CA THR A 89 -6.54 7.73 5.98
C THR A 89 -5.68 8.43 4.94
N GLU A 90 -5.05 9.53 5.31
CA GLU A 90 -4.16 10.31 4.43
C GLU A 90 -2.95 9.48 4.00
N LEU A 91 -2.41 8.70 4.94
CA LEU A 91 -1.38 7.72 4.66
C LEU A 91 -1.86 6.63 3.70
N TYR A 92 -3.07 6.10 3.90
CA TYR A 92 -3.65 5.08 3.02
C TYR A 92 -3.77 5.56 1.57
N GLU A 93 -4.07 6.83 1.36
CA GLU A 93 -4.24 7.41 0.02
C GLU A 93 -2.91 7.76 -0.69
N VAL A 94 -1.76 7.39 -0.13
CA VAL A 94 -0.44 7.62 -0.74
C VAL A 94 -0.31 7.05 -2.17
N TYR A 95 -1.06 6.01 -2.52
CA TYR A 95 -1.13 5.45 -3.88
C TYR A 95 -1.65 6.43 -4.93
N THR A 96 -2.24 7.56 -4.51
CA THR A 96 -2.68 8.63 -5.42
C THR A 96 -1.51 9.49 -5.91
N TYR A 97 -0.38 9.47 -5.19
CA TYR A 97 0.81 10.26 -5.49
C TYR A 97 1.98 9.38 -5.95
N LEU A 98 2.04 8.15 -5.47
CA LEU A 98 3.06 7.18 -5.82
C LEU A 98 2.47 6.09 -6.71
N GLU A 99 3.22 5.67 -7.71
CA GLU A 99 2.83 4.52 -8.52
C GLU A 99 2.55 3.32 -7.62
N ASN A 100 1.38 2.74 -7.79
CA ASN A 100 1.01 1.53 -7.07
C ASN A 100 2.02 0.43 -7.48
N PRO A 101 2.69 -0.25 -6.55
CA PRO A 101 3.60 -1.37 -6.83
C PRO A 101 2.93 -2.51 -7.60
N CYS A 102 1.60 -2.55 -7.65
CA CYS A 102 0.77 -3.45 -8.43
C CYS A 102 0.36 -2.92 -9.82
N ALA A 103 0.70 -1.69 -10.17
CA ALA A 103 0.31 -1.08 -11.44
C ALA A 103 0.95 -1.85 -12.60
N GLY A 104 0.14 -2.44 -13.49
CA GLY A 104 0.63 -3.26 -14.61
C GLY A 104 0.64 -4.76 -14.33
N TRP A 105 0.09 -5.23 -13.20
CA TRP A 105 -0.11 -6.65 -12.92
C TRP A 105 -1.29 -7.25 -13.74
N PRO A 106 -1.18 -8.49 -14.26
CA PRO A 106 0.04 -9.29 -14.33
C PRO A 106 1.02 -8.63 -15.30
N TRP A 107 2.26 -8.46 -14.87
CA TRP A 107 3.32 -7.85 -15.66
C TRP A 107 3.38 -8.57 -17.00
N THR A 108 2.97 -7.89 -18.06
CA THR A 108 3.03 -8.46 -19.39
C THR A 108 4.51 -8.54 -19.75
N SER A 109 5.04 -9.77 -19.73
CA SER A 109 6.38 -10.14 -20.19
C SER A 109 6.61 -9.77 -21.65
#